data_AF-A0A7K4DNL1-F1
#
_entry.id   AF-A0A7K4DNL1-F1
#
_cell.length_a   1.000
_cell.length_b   1.000
_cell.length_c   1.000
_cell.angle_alpha   90.00
_cell.angle_beta   90.00
_cell.angle_gamma   90.00
#
_symmetry.space_group_name_H-M   'P 1'
#
loop_
_entity.id
_entity.type
_entity.pdbx_description
1 polymer ?
#
loop_
_entity_poly.entity_id
_entity_poly.type
_entity_poly.pdbx_seq_one_letter_code
_entity_poly.pdbx_strand_id
1 'polypeptide(L)' 'MAYKCGQKPGIGRYICLNCGEDLKLDDNTDTLPPCAKCKKCEFKKG' A
#
# COMPACT_ATOMS: atom_id res chain seq x y z
N MET A 1 4.40 -9.24 -7.04
CA MET A 1 4.57 -9.24 -5.58
C MET A 1 3.44 -8.46 -4.93
N ALA A 2 2.76 -9.04 -3.94
CA ALA A 2 1.82 -8.32 -3.08
C ALA A 2 2.55 -7.76 -1.86
N TYR A 3 2.30 -6.50 -1.54
CA TYR A 3 2.84 -5.77 -0.40
C TYR A 3 1.83 -5.76 0.74
N LYS A 4 2.33 -5.87 1.97
CA LYS A 4 1.51 -5.86 3.18
C LYS A 4 1.75 -4.61 4.02
N CYS A 5 0.74 -4.27 4.83
CA CYS A 5 0.84 -3.18 5.78
C CYS A 5 2.02 -3.38 6.74
N GLY A 6 2.64 -2.28 7.18
CA GLY A 6 3.83 -2.29 8.04
C GLY A 6 5.15 -2.54 7.30
N GLN A 7 5.12 -2.93 6.02
CA GLN A 7 6.33 -2.98 5.20
C GLN A 7 6.70 -1.59 4.72
N LYS A 8 8.00 -1.37 4.45
CA LYS A 8 8.52 -0.15 3.83
C LYS A 8 8.97 -0.47 2.41
N PRO A 9 8.05 -0.62 1.44
CA PRO A 9 8.41 -0.90 0.06
C PRO A 9 8.99 0.32 -0.68
N GLY A 10 9.06 1.46 0.00
CA GLY A 10 9.58 2.72 -0.50
C GLY A 10 8.57 3.50 -1.32
N ILE A 11 8.99 4.68 -1.77
CA ILE A 11 8.24 5.55 -2.66
C ILE A 11 7.71 4.80 -3.88
N GLY A 12 6.43 5.02 -4.18
CA GLY A 12 5.74 4.33 -5.26
C GLY A 12 4.23 4.38 -5.13
N ARG A 13 3.55 3.87 -6.16
CA ARG A 13 2.10 3.77 -6.19
C ARG A 13 1.68 2.35 -5.82
N TYR A 14 0.78 2.23 -4.85
CA TYR A 14 0.32 0.99 -4.27
C TYR A 14 -1.19 0.90 -4.42
N ILE A 15 -1.66 -0.08 -5.17
CA ILE A 15 -3.07 -0.26 -5.43
C ILE A 15 -3.57 -1.42 -4.57
N CYS A 16 -4.58 -1.18 -3.74
CA CYS A 16 -5.19 -2.21 -2.93
C CYS A 16 -5.85 -3.25 -3.84
N LEU A 17 -5.49 -4.53 -3.65
CA LEU A 17 -6.05 -5.62 -4.45
C LEU A 17 -7.50 -5.96 -4.09
N ASN A 18 -7.95 -5.58 -2.89
CA ASN A 18 -9.29 -5.93 -2.39
C ASN A 18 -10.35 -4.92 -2.81
N CYS A 19 -10.04 -3.61 -2.79
CA CYS A 19 -11.02 -2.55 -3.05
C CYS A 19 -10.62 -1.58 -4.17
N GLY A 20 -9.40 -1.70 -4.72
CA GLY A 20 -8.90 -0.82 -5.77
C GLY A 20 -8.42 0.55 -5.30
N GLU A 21 -8.25 0.79 -4.00
CA GLU A 21 -7.73 2.05 -3.46
C GLU A 21 -6.30 2.33 -3.96
N ASP A 22 -6.04 3.54 -4.46
CA ASP A 22 -4.71 3.98 -4.85
C ASP A 22 -4.04 4.74 -3.70
N LEU A 23 -2.98 4.14 -3.17
CA LEU A 23 -2.14 4.68 -2.13
C LEU A 23 -0.82 5.10 -2.77
N LYS A 24 -0.51 6.38 -2.78
CA LYS A 24 0.80 6.87 -3.20
C LYS A 24 1.66 7.07 -1.95
N LEU A 25 2.79 6.38 -1.87
CA LEU A 25 3.82 6.70 -0.90
C LEU A 25 4.77 7.70 -1.55
N ASP A 26 4.85 8.90 -0.97
CA ASP A 26 5.79 9.97 -1.30
C ASP A 26 7.03 9.99 -0.38
N ASP A 27 6.97 9.24 0.72
CA ASP A 27 8.09 9.07 1.64
C ASP A 27 8.58 7.61 1.65
N ASN A 28 9.90 7.42 1.73
CA ASN A 28 10.54 6.10 1.73
C ASN A 28 10.68 5.50 3.15
N THR A 29 10.49 6.31 4.18
CA THR A 29 10.46 5.90 5.58
C THR A 29 9.07 5.50 6.04
N ASP A 30 8.04 5.87 5.27
CA ASP A 30 6.66 5.55 5.56
C ASP A 30 6.39 4.05 5.46
N THR A 31 5.69 3.55 6.48
CA THR A 31 5.18 2.18 6.47
C THR A 31 3.89 2.15 5.71
N LEU A 32 3.69 1.14 4.87
CA LEU A 32 2.44 0.94 4.15
C LEU A 32 1.28 0.85 5.18
N PRO A 33 0.36 1.82 5.24
CA PRO A 33 -0.77 1.74 6.15
C PRO A 33 -1.76 0.66 5.68
N PRO A 34 -2.62 0.15 6.58
CA PRO A 34 -3.77 -0.64 6.15
C PRO A 34 -4.69 0.21 5.27
N CYS A 35 -5.35 -0.43 4.30
CA CYS A 35 -6.26 0.26 3.38
C CYS A 35 -7.36 1.00 4.13
N ALA A 36 -7.60 2.27 3.80
CA ALA A 36 -8.59 3.10 4.48
C ALA A 36 -10.02 2.60 4.23
N LYS A 37 -10.29 2.08 3.03
CA LYS A 37 -11.62 1.55 2.66
C LYS A 37 -11.95 0.19 3.26
N CYS A 38 -11.06 -0.79 3.13
CA CYS A 38 -11.36 -2.18 3.48
C CYS A 38 -10.55 -2.72 4.65
N LYS A 39 -9.63 -1.94 5.22
CA LYS A 39 -8.70 -2.33 6.29
C LYS A 39 -7.85 -3.57 5.95
N LYS A 40 -7.79 -3.94 4.66
CA LYS A 40 -6.95 -5.02 4.17
C LYS A 40 -5.52 -4.52 3.97
N CYS A 41 -4.60 -5.45 4.08
CA CYS A 41 -3.17 -5.22 3.99
C CYS A 41 -2.60 -5.90 2.74
N GLU A 42 -3.27 -5.76 1.61
CA GLU A 42 -2.82 -6.38 0.35
C GLU A 42 -2.84 -5.34 -0.75
N PHE A 43 -1.65 -4.95 -1.17
CA PHE A 43 -1.43 -3.95 -2.20
C PHE A 43 -0.53 -4.50 -3.30
N LYS A 44 -0.68 -4.01 -4.53
CA LYS A 44 0.26 -4.22 -5.64
C LYS A 44 0.99 -2.91 -5.92
N LYS A 45 2.29 -2.97 -6.18
CA LYS A 45 3.01 -1.81 -6.72
C LYS A 45 2.66 -1.69 -8.21
N GLY A 46 2.14 -0.53 -8.60
CA GLY A 46 1.83 -0.18 -9.99
C GLY A 46 3.01 0.46 -10.70
#